data_AF-A0A3D0SDQ7-F1
#
_entry.id   AF-A0A3D0SDQ7-F1
#
_cell.length_a   1.000
_cell.length_b   1.000
_cell.length_c   1.000
_cell.angle_alpha   90.00
_cell.angle_beta   90.00
_cell.angle_gamma   90.00
#
_symmetry.space_group_name_H-M   'P 1'
#
loop_
_entity.id
_entity.type
_entity.pdbx_description
1 polymer ?
#
loop_
_entity_poly.entity_id
_entity_poly.type
_entity_poly.pdbx_seq_one_letter_code
_entity_poly.pdbx_strand_id
1 'polypeptide(L)'
;MLNLLWLQSGGCGGCSMSLLNAESPDVLTLFENAGINLLWHPSLSEATGDECIAMLEGILAGDIILDILCIEGSMMTGPMGTGKFHILGGTGKPMIEWVKALADIARYTVAVGSCAAYGCITAAGANDTDATGLQFDGEMAGGLLGKDFTSQSGDQVVNIAGCPVHPDWVTETLMSIALGEHNDEQLDK
;
A
#
# COMPACT_ATOMS: atom_id res chain seq x y z
N MET A 1 -1.56 10.94 -16.49
CA MET A 1 -2.46 10.40 -15.45
C MET A 1 -1.74 9.21 -14.86
N LEU A 2 -1.57 9.16 -13.53
CA LEU A 2 -0.89 8.06 -12.84
C LEU A 2 -1.89 7.02 -12.39
N ASN A 3 -1.60 5.74 -12.62
CA ASN A 3 -2.44 4.63 -12.20
C ASN A 3 -2.11 4.26 -10.74
N LEU A 4 -3.11 4.36 -9.86
CA LEU A 4 -3.01 4.02 -8.44
C LEU A 4 -3.78 2.73 -8.14
N LEU A 5 -3.09 1.76 -7.54
CA LEU A 5 -3.69 0.56 -6.98
C LEU A 5 -3.60 0.62 -5.45
N TRP A 6 -4.74 0.44 -4.77
CA TRP A 6 -4.79 0.38 -3.32
C TRP A 6 -5.21 -1.00 -2.84
N LEU A 7 -4.35 -1.65 -2.08
CA LEU A 7 -4.60 -2.97 -1.51
C LEU A 7 -4.62 -2.94 0.01
N GLN A 8 -5.41 -3.84 0.60
CA GLN A 8 -5.50 -4.00 2.05
C GLN A 8 -4.96 -5.37 2.47
N SER A 9 -4.13 -5.40 3.53
CA SER A 9 -3.62 -6.60 4.19
C SER A 9 -4.16 -6.71 5.64
N GLY A 10 -3.34 -7.10 6.61
CA GLY A 10 -3.70 -7.21 8.03
C GLY A 10 -3.97 -5.85 8.65
N GLY A 11 -5.13 -5.27 8.38
CA GLY A 11 -5.56 -3.94 8.80
C GLY A 11 -7.07 -3.88 9.10
N CYS A 12 -7.51 -2.78 9.70
CA CYS A 12 -8.89 -2.57 10.15
C CYS A 12 -9.77 -1.79 9.16
N GLY A 13 -9.24 -1.35 8.02
CA GLY A 13 -9.93 -0.44 7.09
C GLY A 13 -10.03 1.00 7.61
N GLY A 14 -9.40 1.31 8.75
CA GLY A 14 -9.47 2.62 9.37
C GLY A 14 -8.79 3.72 8.55
N CYS A 15 -7.74 3.41 7.78
CA CYS A 15 -7.08 4.41 6.94
C CYS A 15 -7.95 4.73 5.72
N SER A 16 -8.57 3.72 5.11
CA SER A 16 -9.62 3.90 4.11
C SER A 16 -10.77 4.77 4.61
N MET A 17 -11.30 4.49 5.81
CA MET A 17 -12.37 5.29 6.40
C MET A 17 -11.94 6.72 6.73
N SER A 18 -10.70 6.91 7.15
CA SER A 18 -10.15 8.25 7.40
C SER A 18 -9.96 9.03 6.11
N LEU A 19 -9.46 8.39 5.05
CA LEU A 19 -9.30 8.97 3.72
C LEU A 19 -10.63 9.48 3.14
N LEU A 20 -11.73 8.76 3.39
CA LEU A 20 -13.07 9.18 3.00
C LEU A 20 -13.56 10.46 3.69
N ASN A 21 -12.90 10.89 4.77
CA ASN A 21 -13.16 12.18 5.43
C ASN A 21 -12.31 13.33 4.87
N ALA A 22 -11.59 13.13 3.75
CA ALA A 22 -10.92 14.23 3.06
C ALA A 22 -11.94 15.32 2.69
N GLU A 23 -11.61 16.56 3.00
CA GLU A 23 -12.43 17.73 2.71
C GLU A 23 -11.60 18.77 1.95
N SER A 24 -12.27 19.59 1.14
CA SER A 24 -11.67 20.73 0.43
C SER A 24 -10.50 20.37 -0.52
N PRO A 25 -10.65 19.44 -1.48
CA PRO A 25 -11.87 18.75 -1.91
C PRO A 25 -11.99 17.31 -1.36
N ASP A 26 -13.08 16.60 -1.69
CA ASP A 26 -13.19 15.16 -1.40
C ASP A 26 -12.13 14.34 -2.15
N VAL A 27 -11.87 13.11 -1.68
CA VAL A 27 -10.79 12.26 -2.20
C VAL A 27 -10.92 11.94 -3.69
N LEU A 28 -12.13 11.76 -4.22
CA LEU A 28 -12.30 11.39 -5.63
C LEU A 28 -12.05 12.60 -6.53
N THR A 29 -12.58 13.76 -6.15
CA THR A 29 -12.29 15.03 -6.82
C THR A 29 -10.79 15.35 -6.76
N LEU A 30 -10.13 15.06 -5.64
CA LEU A 30 -8.68 15.24 -5.49
C LEU A 30 -7.90 14.35 -6.46
N PHE A 31 -8.23 13.06 -6.54
CA PHE A 31 -7.59 12.15 -7.49
C PHE A 31 -7.78 12.61 -8.94
N GLU A 32 -8.99 13.02 -9.32
CA GLU A 32 -9.24 13.56 -10.66
C GLU A 32 -8.38 14.80 -10.94
N ASN A 33 -8.34 15.77 -10.02
CA ASN A 33 -7.56 17.00 -10.17
C ASN A 33 -6.04 16.76 -10.21
N ALA A 34 -5.55 15.78 -9.45
CA ALA A 34 -4.16 15.37 -9.46
C ALA A 34 -3.78 14.52 -10.69
N GLY A 35 -4.77 14.14 -11.51
CA GLY A 35 -4.55 13.21 -12.62
C GLY A 35 -4.17 11.82 -12.13
N ILE A 36 -4.80 11.35 -11.06
CA ILE A 36 -4.67 9.99 -10.52
C ILE A 36 -5.88 9.18 -10.98
N ASN A 37 -5.62 8.06 -11.67
CA ASN A 37 -6.60 7.06 -12.03
C ASN A 37 -6.60 5.96 -10.97
N LEU A 38 -7.67 5.85 -10.18
CA LEU A 38 -7.82 4.77 -9.23
C LEU A 38 -8.17 3.46 -9.95
N LEU A 39 -7.18 2.59 -10.12
CA LEU A 39 -7.37 1.26 -10.72
C LEU A 39 -8.31 0.42 -9.85
N TRP A 40 -8.03 0.38 -8.55
CA TRP A 40 -8.86 -0.37 -7.61
C TRP A 40 -8.62 0.03 -6.16
N HIS A 41 -9.68 -0.04 -5.36
CA HIS A 41 -9.66 0.06 -3.90
C HIS A 41 -10.78 -0.82 -3.32
N PRO A 42 -10.53 -1.60 -2.24
CA PRO A 42 -11.48 -2.59 -1.74
C PRO A 42 -12.86 -2.04 -1.36
N SER A 43 -12.90 -0.80 -0.86
CA SER A 43 -14.14 -0.14 -0.43
C SER A 43 -14.78 0.78 -1.48
N LEU A 44 -14.12 1.08 -2.59
CA LEU A 44 -14.57 2.12 -3.55
C LEU A 44 -14.85 1.57 -4.95
N SER A 45 -14.23 0.45 -5.32
CA SER A 45 -14.32 -0.08 -6.68
C SER A 45 -15.45 -1.08 -6.84
N GLU A 46 -16.12 -1.02 -7.99
CA GLU A 46 -17.19 -1.96 -8.35
C GLU A 46 -16.66 -3.35 -8.73
N ALA A 47 -15.47 -3.42 -9.34
CA ALA A 47 -14.87 -4.67 -9.79
C ALA A 47 -14.54 -5.58 -8.60
N THR A 48 -14.96 -6.84 -8.66
CA THR A 48 -14.80 -7.82 -7.57
C THR A 48 -14.40 -9.20 -8.07
N GLY A 49 -13.91 -10.06 -7.18
CA GLY A 49 -13.56 -11.45 -7.49
C GLY A 49 -12.62 -11.56 -8.70
N ASP A 50 -13.05 -12.31 -9.71
CA ASP A 50 -12.26 -12.59 -10.92
C ASP A 50 -11.88 -11.33 -11.70
N GLU A 51 -12.70 -10.27 -11.68
CA GLU A 51 -12.38 -9.01 -12.37
C GLU A 51 -11.19 -8.29 -11.71
N CYS A 52 -11.14 -8.28 -10.38
CA CYS A 52 -10.02 -7.74 -9.63
C CYS A 52 -8.76 -8.59 -9.87
N ILE A 53 -8.89 -9.92 -9.84
CA ILE A 53 -7.77 -10.83 -10.10
C ILE A 53 -7.21 -10.62 -11.50
N ALA A 54 -8.07 -10.53 -12.53
CA ALA A 54 -7.65 -10.29 -13.91
C ALA A 54 -6.93 -8.94 -14.06
N MET A 55 -7.36 -7.90 -13.34
CA MET A 55 -6.68 -6.61 -13.32
C MET A 55 -5.30 -6.70 -12.66
N LEU A 56 -5.17 -7.38 -11.51
CA LEU A 56 -3.87 -7.59 -10.86
C LEU A 56 -2.91 -8.40 -11.76
N GLU A 57 -3.41 -9.43 -12.45
CA GLU A 57 -2.63 -10.21 -13.40
C GLU A 57 -2.23 -9.39 -14.62
N GLY A 58 -3.12 -8.54 -15.15
CA GLY A 58 -2.81 -7.61 -16.23
C GLY A 58 -1.74 -6.58 -15.86
N ILE A 59 -1.70 -6.13 -14.60
CA ILE A 59 -0.61 -5.30 -14.08
C ILE A 59 0.71 -6.07 -14.08
N LEU A 60 0.74 -7.28 -13.52
CA LEU A 60 1.94 -8.11 -13.48
C LEU A 60 2.43 -8.53 -14.88
N ALA A 61 1.52 -8.65 -15.85
CA ALA A 61 1.84 -8.91 -17.25
C ALA A 61 2.37 -7.67 -18.00
N GLY A 62 2.23 -6.47 -17.43
CA GLY A 62 2.59 -5.21 -18.06
C GLY A 62 1.56 -4.65 -19.03
N ASP A 63 0.37 -5.25 -19.10
CA ASP A 63 -0.76 -4.73 -19.89
C ASP A 63 -1.35 -3.45 -19.28
N ILE A 64 -1.25 -3.34 -17.95
CA ILE A 64 -1.66 -2.17 -17.17
C ILE A 64 -0.44 -1.62 -16.44
N ILE A 65 -0.07 -0.37 -16.72
CA ILE A 65 1.02 0.31 -16.01
C ILE A 65 0.58 0.58 -14.56
N LEU A 66 1.45 0.27 -13.59
CA LEU A 66 1.25 0.59 -12.19
C LEU A 66 2.23 1.69 -11.75
N ASP A 67 1.69 2.89 -11.49
CA ASP A 67 2.50 4.02 -11.03
C ASP A 67 2.58 4.05 -9.50
N ILE A 68 1.46 3.92 -8.80
CA ILE A 68 1.43 4.04 -7.33
C ILE A 68 0.79 2.80 -6.74
N LEU A 69 1.55 2.06 -5.93
CA LEU A 69 1.05 0.97 -5.10
C LEU A 69 0.86 1.46 -3.67
N CYS A 70 -0.39 1.65 -3.24
CA CYS A 70 -0.74 1.92 -1.86
C CYS A 70 -1.08 0.62 -1.12
N ILE A 71 -0.47 0.41 0.04
CA ILE A 71 -0.77 -0.72 0.91
C ILE A 71 -1.29 -0.22 2.25
N GLU A 72 -2.50 -0.64 2.62
CA GLU A 72 -3.08 -0.45 3.95
C GLU A 72 -2.98 -1.74 4.76
N GLY A 73 -2.52 -1.64 6.02
CA GLY A 73 -2.42 -2.78 6.93
C GLY A 73 -1.08 -3.52 6.90
N SER A 74 -0.84 -4.31 7.94
CA SER A 74 0.42 -5.03 8.17
C SER A 74 0.62 -6.22 7.22
N MET A 75 1.88 -6.53 6.95
CA MET A 75 2.29 -7.65 6.12
C MET A 75 2.33 -8.93 6.96
N MET A 76 1.33 -9.78 6.78
CA MET A 76 1.16 -11.01 7.54
C MET A 76 2.06 -12.09 6.94
N THR A 77 3.21 -12.37 7.56
CA THR A 77 4.13 -13.41 7.06
C THR A 77 3.89 -14.78 7.67
N GLY A 78 3.04 -14.87 8.69
CA GLY A 78 2.76 -16.12 9.37
C GLY A 78 1.73 -17.01 8.66
N PRO A 79 1.59 -18.26 9.11
CA PRO A 79 2.45 -18.91 10.10
C PRO A 79 3.78 -19.32 9.49
N MET A 80 4.87 -19.25 10.27
CA MET A 80 6.18 -19.80 9.92
C MET A 80 6.71 -19.27 8.57
N GLY A 81 6.49 -17.99 8.28
CA GLY A 81 6.94 -17.37 7.03
C GLY A 81 6.13 -17.74 5.78
N THR A 82 5.02 -18.48 5.90
CA THR A 82 4.21 -18.91 4.75
C THR A 82 3.22 -17.86 4.23
N GLY A 83 2.94 -16.82 5.02
CA GLY A 83 1.93 -15.79 4.72
C GLY A 83 0.48 -16.27 4.71
N LYS A 84 0.21 -17.53 5.07
CA LYS A 84 -1.13 -18.13 4.97
C LYS A 84 -2.16 -17.57 5.93
N PHE A 85 -1.78 -16.77 6.92
CA PHE A 85 -2.76 -16.01 7.72
C PHE A 85 -3.50 -14.96 6.90
N HIS A 86 -3.00 -14.57 5.73
CA HIS A 86 -3.75 -13.75 4.79
C HIS A 86 -3.57 -14.24 3.35
N ILE A 87 -4.59 -14.94 2.84
CA ILE A 87 -4.68 -15.37 1.45
C ILE A 87 -5.55 -14.38 0.67
N LEU A 88 -5.09 -13.93 -0.49
CA LEU A 88 -5.93 -13.15 -1.40
C LEU A 88 -7.01 -14.08 -1.98
N GLY A 89 -8.27 -13.78 -1.66
CA GLY A 89 -9.44 -14.59 -2.04
C GLY A 89 -9.46 -14.91 -3.54
N GLY A 90 -9.83 -16.15 -3.88
CA GLY A 90 -9.87 -16.62 -5.28
C GLY A 90 -8.51 -17.05 -5.86
N THR A 91 -7.38 -16.64 -5.28
CA THR A 91 -6.05 -16.93 -5.85
C THR A 91 -5.33 -18.10 -5.20
N GLY A 92 -5.66 -18.42 -3.94
CA GLY A 92 -4.93 -19.40 -3.13
C GLY A 92 -3.50 -18.97 -2.77
N LYS A 93 -3.08 -17.75 -3.12
CA LYS A 93 -1.75 -17.20 -2.85
C LYS A 93 -1.78 -16.25 -1.64
N PRO A 94 -0.75 -16.28 -0.78
CA PRO A 94 -0.56 -15.27 0.26
C PRO A 94 -0.59 -13.85 -0.31
N MET A 95 -1.27 -12.94 0.39
CA MET A 95 -1.35 -11.53 0.00
C MET A 95 0.04 -10.90 -0.15
N ILE A 96 0.97 -11.28 0.73
CA ILE A 96 2.34 -10.77 0.70
C ILE A 96 3.11 -11.14 -0.58
N GLU A 97 2.73 -12.22 -1.28
CA GLU A 97 3.34 -12.56 -2.58
C GLU A 97 2.88 -11.58 -3.67
N TRP A 98 1.60 -11.20 -3.66
CA TRP A 98 1.07 -10.16 -4.54
C TRP A 98 1.70 -8.81 -4.27
N VAL A 99 1.79 -8.42 -2.98
CA VAL A 99 2.41 -7.15 -2.58
C VAL A 99 3.86 -7.07 -3.06
N LYS A 100 4.66 -8.14 -2.86
CA LYS A 100 6.04 -8.20 -3.36
C LYS A 100 6.13 -8.04 -4.87
N ALA A 101 5.35 -8.83 -5.61
CA ALA A 101 5.38 -8.82 -7.07
C ALA A 101 4.96 -7.47 -7.66
N LEU A 102 3.96 -6.82 -7.06
CA LEU A 102 3.49 -5.50 -7.48
C LEU A 102 4.48 -4.39 -7.08
N ALA A 103 5.07 -4.46 -5.89
CA ALA A 103 6.06 -3.48 -5.43
C ALA A 103 7.32 -3.47 -6.30
N ASP A 104 7.74 -4.64 -6.81
CA ASP A 104 8.88 -4.77 -7.72
C ASP A 104 8.70 -4.00 -9.03
N ILE A 105 7.46 -3.79 -9.49
CA ILE A 105 7.16 -3.13 -10.77
C ILE A 105 6.49 -1.76 -10.62
N ALA A 106 5.98 -1.43 -9.43
CA ALA A 106 5.37 -0.14 -9.16
C ALA A 106 6.40 0.99 -9.24
N ARG A 107 6.01 2.12 -9.84
CA ARG A 107 6.87 3.31 -9.86
C ARG A 107 7.13 3.85 -8.45
N TYR A 108 6.11 3.90 -7.60
CA TYR A 108 6.18 4.29 -6.20
C TYR A 108 5.44 3.25 -5.35
N THR A 109 6.00 2.91 -4.17
CA THR A 109 5.33 2.08 -3.16
C THR A 109 5.07 2.92 -1.92
N VAL A 110 3.81 2.94 -1.47
CA VAL A 110 3.34 3.79 -0.38
C VAL A 110 2.73 2.93 0.73
N ALA A 111 3.27 3.07 1.94
CA ALA A 111 2.70 2.45 3.14
C ALA A 111 1.70 3.40 3.79
N VAL A 112 0.42 3.04 3.78
CA VAL A 112 -0.64 3.86 4.37
C VAL A 112 -1.00 3.34 5.76
N GLY A 113 -0.74 4.18 6.75
CA GLY A 113 -0.97 3.90 8.17
C GLY A 113 0.18 3.15 8.84
N SER A 114 0.24 3.26 10.16
CA SER A 114 1.32 2.68 10.97
C SER A 114 1.41 1.15 10.85
N CYS A 115 0.30 0.47 10.54
CA CYS A 115 0.32 -0.98 10.30
C CYS A 115 1.14 -1.34 9.07
N ALA A 116 0.98 -0.63 7.95
CA ALA A 116 1.75 -0.89 6.74
C ALA A 116 3.18 -0.38 6.86
N ALA A 117 3.39 0.75 7.54
CA ALA A 117 4.73 1.32 7.72
C ALA A 117 5.60 0.45 8.65
N TYR A 118 5.05 0.05 9.81
CA TYR A 118 5.84 -0.50 10.93
C TYR A 118 5.25 -1.78 11.57
N GLY A 119 4.15 -2.33 11.05
CA GLY A 119 3.43 -3.47 11.63
C GLY A 119 2.35 -3.08 12.66
N CYS A 120 2.63 -2.09 13.52
CA CYS A 120 1.69 -1.54 14.53
C CYS A 120 1.04 -2.60 15.43
N ILE A 121 -0.25 -2.47 15.75
CA ILE A 121 -0.96 -3.29 16.74
C ILE A 121 -0.93 -4.79 16.37
N THR A 122 -0.89 -5.12 15.09
CA THR A 122 -0.83 -6.51 14.61
C THR A 122 0.53 -7.16 14.89
N ALA A 123 1.61 -6.37 14.87
CA ALA A 123 2.97 -6.83 15.16
C ALA A 123 3.34 -6.69 16.65
N ALA A 124 2.44 -6.19 17.49
CA ALA A 124 2.72 -5.92 18.90
C ALA A 124 2.78 -7.21 19.74
N GLY A 125 3.48 -7.13 20.88
CA GLY A 125 3.53 -8.20 21.87
C GLY A 125 4.28 -9.42 21.35
N ALA A 126 3.64 -10.60 21.42
CA ALA A 126 4.25 -11.86 20.96
C ALA A 126 4.29 -11.99 19.43
N ASN A 127 3.53 -11.16 18.71
CA ASN A 127 3.40 -11.20 17.25
C ASN A 127 3.13 -12.62 16.70
N ASP A 128 2.08 -13.28 17.20
CA ASP A 128 1.72 -14.65 16.81
C ASP A 128 1.40 -14.80 15.31
N THR A 129 1.27 -13.68 14.60
CA THR A 129 0.94 -13.60 13.18
C THR A 129 2.15 -13.42 12.27
N ASP A 130 3.35 -13.30 12.84
CA ASP A 130 4.59 -12.89 12.14
C ASP A 130 4.35 -11.64 11.26
N ALA A 131 3.62 -10.65 11.78
CA ALA A 131 3.28 -9.43 11.07
C ALA A 131 4.46 -8.45 11.08
N THR A 132 4.62 -7.70 9.98
CA THR A 132 5.65 -6.66 9.85
C THR A 132 5.13 -5.51 8.98
N GLY A 133 5.90 -4.43 8.85
CA GLY A 133 5.64 -3.38 7.87
C GLY A 133 6.19 -3.72 6.47
N LEU A 134 6.09 -2.78 5.53
CA LEU A 134 6.63 -2.94 4.18
C LEU A 134 8.15 -2.89 4.19
N GLN A 135 8.75 -1.85 4.77
CA GLN A 135 10.20 -1.68 4.83
C GLN A 135 10.74 -1.63 6.27
N PHE A 136 9.88 -1.58 7.28
CA PHE A 136 10.27 -1.59 8.69
C PHE A 136 9.55 -2.70 9.47
N ASP A 137 10.27 -3.27 10.44
CA ASP A 137 9.76 -4.15 11.49
C ASP A 137 9.89 -3.42 12.83
N GLY A 138 8.80 -2.79 13.27
CA GLY A 138 8.86 -1.80 14.35
C GLY A 138 9.76 -0.63 13.97
N GLU A 139 10.78 -0.36 14.79
CA GLU A 139 11.76 0.72 14.55
C GLU A 139 12.93 0.28 13.67
N MET A 140 13.03 -1.02 13.33
CA MET A 140 14.16 -1.55 12.58
C MET A 140 13.83 -1.58 11.09
N ALA A 141 14.70 -1.03 10.25
CA ALA A 141 14.63 -1.26 8.81
C ALA A 141 14.78 -2.77 8.53
N GLY A 142 13.81 -3.38 7.85
CA GLY A 142 13.77 -4.83 7.67
C GLY A 142 12.39 -5.48 7.61
N GLY A 143 11.40 -4.83 6.97
CA GLY A 143 10.06 -5.38 6.76
C GLY A 143 9.95 -6.39 5.60
N LEU A 144 8.74 -6.55 5.05
CA LEU A 144 8.44 -7.51 3.98
C LEU A 144 9.36 -7.39 2.74
N LEU A 145 9.66 -6.16 2.33
CA LEU A 145 10.46 -5.83 1.15
C LEU A 145 11.97 -5.78 1.48
N GLY A 146 12.32 -5.77 2.76
CA GLY A 146 13.69 -5.64 3.24
C GLY A 146 14.21 -4.21 3.24
N LYS A 147 15.27 -3.97 4.01
CA LYS A 147 15.85 -2.64 4.24
C LYS A 147 16.39 -1.96 2.97
N ASP A 148 16.87 -2.74 2.00
CA ASP A 148 17.55 -2.25 0.79
C ASP A 148 16.58 -2.08 -0.40
N PHE A 149 15.26 -2.20 -0.16
CA PHE A 149 14.26 -2.02 -1.20
C PHE A 149 14.24 -0.58 -1.72
N THR A 150 14.21 -0.46 -3.04
CA THR A 150 13.89 0.78 -3.76
C THR A 150 12.90 0.46 -4.87
N SER A 151 11.88 1.30 -5.03
CA SER A 151 10.89 1.21 -6.10
C SER A 151 11.50 1.58 -7.47
N GLN A 152 10.73 1.46 -8.57
CA GLN A 152 11.23 1.80 -9.91
C GLN A 152 11.60 3.28 -10.09
N SER A 153 11.09 4.19 -9.24
CA SER A 153 11.54 5.58 -9.20
C SER A 153 12.92 5.76 -8.55
N GLY A 154 13.42 4.75 -7.83
CA GLY A 154 14.62 4.82 -6.99
C GLY A 154 14.34 5.25 -5.55
N ASP A 155 13.09 5.58 -5.20
CA ASP A 155 12.72 5.96 -3.83
C ASP A 155 12.50 4.72 -2.95
N GLN A 156 12.71 4.89 -1.64
CA GLN A 156 12.29 3.91 -0.64
C GLN A 156 10.75 3.85 -0.53
N VAL A 157 10.20 2.99 0.34
CA VAL A 157 8.77 3.00 0.63
C VAL A 157 8.38 4.33 1.27
N VAL A 158 7.41 5.03 0.66
CA VAL A 158 6.87 6.28 1.19
C VAL A 158 5.93 5.96 2.35
N ASN A 159 6.38 6.20 3.58
CA ASN A 159 5.59 5.91 4.78
C ASN A 159 4.69 7.08 5.16
N ILE A 160 3.36 6.86 5.17
CA ILE A 160 2.37 7.82 5.67
C ILE A 160 1.78 7.24 6.97
N ALA A 161 2.50 7.40 8.07
CA ALA A 161 2.17 6.79 9.36
C ALA A 161 0.95 7.45 10.05
N GLY A 162 0.27 6.68 10.90
CA GLY A 162 -0.93 7.09 11.65
C GLY A 162 -1.89 5.90 11.87
N CYS A 163 -2.73 5.95 12.91
CA CYS A 163 -3.65 4.86 13.25
C CYS A 163 -5.04 5.38 13.75
N PRO A 164 -5.92 5.86 12.84
CA PRO A 164 -5.72 5.92 11.39
C PRO A 164 -4.89 7.14 10.97
N VAL A 165 -4.42 7.12 9.72
CA VAL A 165 -3.75 8.26 9.08
C VAL A 165 -4.71 9.45 8.90
N HIS A 166 -4.22 10.69 9.01
CA HIS A 166 -5.04 11.86 8.66
C HIS A 166 -5.30 11.88 7.13
N PRO A 167 -6.52 12.21 6.66
CA PRO A 167 -6.82 12.23 5.23
C PRO A 167 -5.84 13.09 4.43
N ASP A 168 -5.59 14.32 4.88
CA ASP A 168 -4.71 15.26 4.18
C ASP A 168 -3.27 14.75 4.02
N TRP A 169 -2.74 13.98 4.98
CA TRP A 169 -1.39 13.43 4.84
C TRP A 169 -1.32 12.42 3.70
N VAL A 170 -2.38 11.64 3.49
CA VAL A 170 -2.47 10.73 2.35
C VAL A 170 -2.62 11.52 1.06
N THR A 171 -3.58 12.44 1.02
CA THR A 171 -3.91 13.14 -0.22
C THR A 171 -2.80 14.09 -0.67
N GLU A 172 -2.19 14.85 0.22
CA GLU A 172 -1.06 15.74 -0.09
C GLU A 172 0.17 14.97 -0.56
N THR A 173 0.47 13.82 0.06
CA THR A 173 1.59 12.97 -0.38
C THR A 173 1.33 12.43 -1.79
N LEU A 174 0.13 11.92 -2.05
CA LEU A 174 -0.23 11.41 -3.38
C LEU A 174 -0.25 12.52 -4.44
N MET A 175 -0.68 13.73 -4.11
CA MET A 175 -0.58 14.90 -5.00
C MET A 175 0.88 15.25 -5.28
N SER A 176 1.75 15.27 -4.26
CA SER A 176 3.17 15.55 -4.44
C SER A 176 3.84 14.54 -5.38
N ILE A 177 3.50 13.25 -5.25
CA ILE A 177 3.94 12.21 -6.20
C ILE A 177 3.40 12.48 -7.61
N ALA A 178 2.11 12.80 -7.74
CA ALA A 178 1.47 13.03 -9.03
C ALA A 178 2.02 14.26 -9.78
N LEU A 179 2.41 15.31 -9.05
CA LEU A 179 3.05 16.51 -9.59
C LEU A 179 4.54 16.33 -9.88
N GLY A 180 5.14 15.19 -9.48
CA GLY A 180 6.57 14.94 -9.63
C GLY A 180 7.45 15.77 -8.70
N GLU A 181 6.88 16.22 -7.58
CA GLU A 181 7.56 17.05 -6.56
C GLU A 181 8.19 16.20 -5.45
N HIS A 182 7.81 14.92 -5.38
CA HIS A 182 8.32 13.96 -4.41
C HIS A 182 9.75 13.49 -4.75
N ASN A 183 10.61 13.43 -3.73
CA ASN A 183 11.91 12.75 -3.81
C ASN A 183 12.32 12.18 -2.44
N ASP A 184 13.14 11.12 -2.46
CA ASP A 184 13.64 10.42 -1.27
C ASP A 184 14.37 11.33 -0.26
N GLU A 185 15.00 12.43 -0.71
CA GLU A 185 15.72 13.35 0.19
C GLU A 185 14.79 14.14 1.13
N GLN A 186 13.49 14.17 0.83
CA GLN A 186 12.46 14.80 1.67
C GLN A 186 11.94 13.88 2.78
N LEU A 187 12.26 12.59 2.75
CA LEU A 187 11.82 11.61 3.74
C LEU A 187 12.73 11.62 4.97
N ASP A 188 12.13 11.39 6.14
CA ASP A 188 12.91 11.08 7.34
C ASP A 188 13.47 9.65 7.26
N LYS A 189 14.43 9.35 8.15
CA LYS A 189 15.21 8.12 8.15
C LYS A 189 14.82 7.20 9.30
#